data_AF-A0A3E2VJU1-F1
#
_entry.id   AF-A0A3E2VJU1-F1
#
_cell.length_a   1.000
_cell.length_b   1.000
_cell.length_c   1.000
_cell.angle_alpha   90.00
_cell.angle_beta   90.00
_cell.angle_gamma   90.00
#
_symmetry.space_group_name_H-M   'P 1'
#
loop_
_entity.id
_entity.type
_entity.pdbx_description
1 polymer ?
#
loop_
_entity_poly.entity_id
_entity_poly.type
_entity_poly.pdbx_seq_one_letter_code
_entity_poly.pdbx_strand_id
1 'polypeptide(L)'
;MKLKDTIHFNWYKHLFIVLVIGLCVAASAGVTEADILDVFGNLEQMSGFLSRFLKPDFSYIPKLIGPMISTLQMSVVGTALGVVFAVPVAFLGTTVVTGNRVVTSAIRFFLDIIRTIPNLLLAALMVAIVGIGEFTGVMTIAVFTFGLVSQLVYEAIEAIDEGPIEAAVSVGANKVQVAFWSVAPQIMSQVAGYTFYALEVNVRASAVLGYVGAGGIGIILNSSLALLQYDRVSIIILLILVVVAAVDGLSEAIRRRLA
;
A
#
# COMPACT_ATOMS: atom_id res chain seq x y z
N MET A 1 -28.43 -37.33 30.20
CA MET A 1 -28.23 -36.37 29.08
C MET A 1 -27.38 -37.08 28.03
N LYS A 2 -27.95 -37.49 26.89
CA LYS A 2 -27.29 -38.38 25.91
C LYS A 2 -26.65 -37.55 24.77
N LEU A 3 -25.32 -37.64 24.67
CA LEU A 3 -24.48 -37.12 23.58
C LEU A 3 -24.69 -37.88 22.26
N LYS A 4 -25.85 -37.74 21.60
CA LYS A 4 -26.11 -38.48 20.34
C LYS A 4 -26.50 -37.65 19.12
N ASP A 5 -26.54 -36.32 19.21
CA ASP A 5 -27.09 -35.48 18.12
C ASP A 5 -26.11 -34.50 17.43
N THR A 6 -24.79 -34.73 17.47
CA THR A 6 -23.83 -33.77 16.87
C THR A 6 -22.91 -34.32 15.78
N ILE A 7 -22.96 -35.62 15.46
CA ILE A 7 -22.09 -36.22 14.44
C ILE A 7 -22.90 -37.10 13.50
N HIS A 8 -23.81 -36.51 12.73
CA HIS A 8 -24.16 -37.09 11.43
C HIS A 8 -22.99 -36.83 10.48
N PHE A 9 -22.01 -37.73 10.53
CA PHE A 9 -20.83 -37.79 9.69
C PHE A 9 -21.27 -37.94 8.22
N ASN A 10 -21.45 -36.80 7.53
CA ASN A 10 -21.86 -36.69 6.12
C ASN A 10 -20.70 -37.12 5.18
N TRP A 11 -20.12 -38.29 5.42
CA TRP A 11 -18.95 -38.79 4.70
C TRP A 11 -19.18 -38.81 3.19
N TYR A 12 -20.40 -39.10 2.75
CA TYR A 12 -20.81 -39.08 1.35
C TYR A 12 -20.80 -37.68 0.73
N LYS A 13 -21.10 -36.61 1.51
CA LYS A 13 -20.97 -35.22 1.03
C LYS A 13 -19.51 -34.81 0.95
N HIS A 14 -18.68 -35.22 1.91
CA HIS A 14 -17.24 -34.98 1.86
C HIS A 14 -16.59 -35.71 0.68
N LEU A 15 -17.00 -36.96 0.42
CA LEU A 15 -16.55 -37.74 -0.73
C LEU A 15 -16.96 -37.08 -2.06
N PHE A 16 -18.20 -36.60 -2.14
CA PHE A 16 -18.70 -35.87 -3.31
C PHE A 16 -17.92 -34.57 -3.53
N ILE A 17 -17.66 -33.79 -2.48
CA ILE A 17 -16.86 -32.56 -2.57
C ILE A 17 -15.43 -32.87 -3.03
N VAL A 18 -14.78 -33.89 -2.47
CA VAL A 18 -13.43 -34.30 -2.89
C VAL A 18 -13.42 -34.77 -4.35
N LEU A 19 -14.45 -35.49 -4.79
CA LEU A 19 -14.58 -35.94 -6.17
C LEU A 19 -14.80 -34.76 -7.13
N VAL A 20 -15.64 -33.80 -6.77
CA VAL A 20 -15.86 -32.57 -7.55
C VAL A 20 -14.59 -31.73 -7.61
N ILE A 21 -13.87 -31.55 -6.50
CA ILE A 21 -12.58 -30.85 -6.48
C ILE A 21 -11.57 -31.58 -7.35
N GLY A 22 -11.46 -32.91 -7.23
CA GLY A 22 -10.55 -33.72 -8.04
C GLY A 22 -10.88 -33.63 -9.53
N LEU A 23 -12.15 -33.60 -9.89
CA LEU A 23 -12.61 -33.45 -11.27
C LEU A 23 -12.37 -32.04 -11.81
N CYS A 24 -12.54 -31.00 -10.99
CA CYS A 24 -12.15 -29.63 -11.33
C CYS A 24 -10.64 -29.48 -11.51
N VAL A 25 -9.83 -30.13 -10.68
CA VAL A 25 -8.36 -30.14 -10.81
C VAL A 25 -7.92 -30.88 -12.08
N ALA A 26 -8.51 -32.04 -12.37
CA ALA A 26 -8.22 -32.80 -13.58
C ALA A 26 -8.65 -32.05 -14.85
N ALA A 27 -9.83 -31.43 -14.84
CA ALA A 27 -10.30 -30.58 -15.93
C ALA A 27 -9.41 -29.34 -16.11
N SER A 28 -8.95 -28.72 -15.02
CA SER A 28 -8.01 -27.59 -15.06
C SER A 28 -6.65 -28.01 -15.63
N ALA A 29 -6.13 -29.19 -15.25
CA ALA A 29 -4.88 -29.71 -15.76
C ALA A 29 -4.95 -29.98 -17.27
N GLY A 30 -6.07 -30.52 -17.75
CA GLY A 30 -6.31 -30.74 -19.18
C GLY A 30 -6.45 -29.46 -20.01
N VAL A 31 -6.97 -28.37 -19.42
CA VAL A 31 -7.07 -27.06 -20.08
C VAL A 31 -5.75 -26.29 -20.07
N THR A 32 -4.90 -26.53 -19.08
CA THR A 32 -3.65 -25.78 -18.86
C THR A 32 -2.42 -26.49 -19.45
N GLU A 33 -2.59 -27.71 -20.02
CA GLU A 33 -1.47 -28.59 -20.42
C GLU A 33 -0.45 -28.80 -19.29
N ALA A 34 -0.92 -28.73 -18.03
CA ALA A 34 -0.05 -28.75 -16.86
C ALA A 34 0.34 -30.20 -16.53
N ASP A 35 1.52 -30.63 -16.98
CA ASP A 35 2.05 -31.94 -16.64
C ASP A 35 2.85 -31.87 -15.33
N ILE A 36 2.44 -32.68 -14.35
CA ILE A 36 3.14 -32.79 -13.05
C ILE A 36 4.55 -33.37 -13.25
N LEU A 37 4.77 -34.15 -14.32
CA LEU A 37 6.07 -34.74 -14.64
C LEU A 37 7.11 -33.67 -15.01
N ASP A 38 6.72 -32.54 -15.59
CA ASP A 38 7.63 -31.44 -15.90
C ASP A 38 8.19 -30.77 -14.64
N VAL A 39 7.43 -30.77 -13.54
CA VAL A 39 7.92 -30.25 -12.25
C VAL A 39 9.07 -31.11 -11.72
N PHE A 40 8.96 -32.43 -11.85
CA PHE A 40 10.04 -33.35 -11.48
C PHE A 40 11.21 -33.28 -12.47
N GLY A 41 10.95 -33.03 -13.76
CA GLY A 41 11.98 -32.81 -14.77
C GLY A 41 12.80 -31.53 -14.57
N ASN A 42 12.20 -30.47 -14.04
CA ASN A 42 12.84 -29.16 -13.84
C ASN A 42 13.49 -28.97 -12.46
N LEU A 43 13.62 -30.03 -11.64
CA LEU A 43 14.25 -29.97 -10.31
C LEU A 43 15.68 -29.41 -10.35
N GLU A 44 16.45 -29.73 -11.39
CA GLU A 44 17.80 -29.22 -11.56
C GLU A 44 17.82 -27.70 -11.76
N GLN A 45 16.91 -27.17 -12.59
CA GLN A 45 16.76 -25.72 -12.80
C GLN A 45 16.31 -25.01 -11.51
N MET A 46 15.38 -25.60 -10.77
CA MET A 46 14.95 -25.09 -9.47
C MET A 46 16.12 -25.02 -8.48
N SER A 47 16.94 -26.08 -8.41
CA SER A 47 18.13 -26.12 -7.56
C SER A 47 19.19 -25.10 -8.00
N GLY A 48 19.37 -24.91 -9.31
CA GLY A 48 20.30 -23.94 -9.89
C GLY A 48 19.88 -22.50 -9.61
N PHE A 49 18.58 -22.19 -9.74
CA PHE A 49 18.00 -20.91 -9.33
C PHE A 49 18.23 -20.66 -7.84
N LEU A 50 17.85 -21.62 -6.98
CA LEU A 50 17.95 -21.46 -5.53
C LEU A 50 19.40 -21.28 -5.07
N SER A 51 20.34 -22.03 -5.65
CA SER A 51 21.77 -21.92 -5.36
C SER A 51 22.34 -20.55 -5.72
N ARG A 52 21.90 -19.96 -6.85
CA ARG A 52 22.29 -18.60 -7.26
C ARG A 52 21.62 -17.52 -6.42
N PHE A 53 20.33 -17.71 -6.11
CA PHE A 53 19.55 -16.76 -5.30
C PHE A 53 20.03 -16.70 -3.84
N LEU A 54 20.51 -17.80 -3.28
CA LEU A 54 21.06 -17.84 -1.92
C LEU A 54 22.50 -17.31 -1.80
N LYS A 55 23.13 -16.88 -2.91
CA LYS A 55 24.48 -16.31 -2.94
C LYS A 55 24.43 -14.82 -3.34
N PRO A 56 24.04 -13.93 -2.41
CA PRO A 56 23.97 -12.50 -2.70
C PRO A 56 25.36 -11.89 -2.97
N ASP A 57 25.48 -11.09 -4.03
CA ASP A 57 26.71 -10.34 -4.35
C ASP A 57 26.76 -9.02 -3.56
N PHE A 58 27.40 -9.06 -2.38
CA PHE A 58 27.60 -7.88 -1.54
C PHE A 58 28.43 -6.78 -2.20
N SER A 59 29.23 -7.10 -3.22
CA SER A 59 30.03 -6.12 -3.97
C SER A 59 29.15 -5.15 -4.76
N TYR A 60 27.88 -5.49 -4.97
CA TYR A 60 26.92 -4.69 -5.70
C TYR A 60 26.28 -3.58 -4.85
N ILE A 61 26.37 -3.65 -3.51
CA ILE A 61 25.76 -2.68 -2.58
C ILE A 61 26.08 -1.22 -2.92
N PRO A 62 27.33 -0.81 -3.21
CA PRO A 62 27.63 0.59 -3.50
C PRO A 62 26.84 1.17 -4.67
N LYS A 63 26.47 0.32 -5.65
CA LYS A 63 25.65 0.72 -6.81
C LYS A 63 24.16 0.85 -6.47
N LEU A 64 23.72 0.24 -5.37
CA LEU A 64 22.32 0.27 -4.92
C LEU A 64 22.02 1.45 -4.00
N ILE A 65 23.02 2.03 -3.34
CA ILE A 65 22.83 3.12 -2.36
C ILE A 65 22.14 4.33 -3.00
N GLY A 66 22.63 4.82 -4.14
CA GLY A 66 22.01 5.96 -4.84
C GLY A 66 20.53 5.72 -5.18
N PRO A 67 20.21 4.65 -5.91
CA PRO A 67 18.83 4.27 -6.23
C PRO A 67 17.93 4.06 -5.00
N MET A 68 18.45 3.50 -3.91
CA MET A 68 17.71 3.39 -2.65
C MET A 68 17.43 4.75 -2.02
N ILE A 69 18.38 5.68 -2.07
CA ILE A 69 18.18 7.06 -1.60
C ILE A 69 17.11 7.74 -2.45
N SER A 70 17.16 7.62 -3.77
CA SER A 70 16.12 8.13 -4.67
C SER A 70 14.75 7.57 -4.32
N THR A 71 14.67 6.27 -4.03
CA THR A 71 13.45 5.61 -3.58
C THR A 71 12.90 6.21 -2.29
N LEU A 72 13.75 6.43 -1.29
CA LEU A 72 13.33 7.06 -0.04
C LEU A 72 12.93 8.53 -0.24
N GLN A 73 13.68 9.28 -1.04
CA GLN A 73 13.39 10.68 -1.34
C GLN A 73 12.04 10.81 -2.04
N MET A 74 11.75 9.99 -3.06
CA MET A 74 10.47 10.07 -3.75
C MET A 74 9.31 9.64 -2.85
N SER A 75 9.49 8.66 -1.98
CA SER A 75 8.49 8.28 -0.98
C SER A 75 8.23 9.39 0.03
N VAL A 76 9.26 10.05 0.56
CA VAL A 76 9.10 11.16 1.51
C VAL A 76 8.42 12.36 0.86
N VAL A 77 8.92 12.81 -0.29
CA VAL A 77 8.40 14.00 -0.98
C VAL A 77 6.98 13.75 -1.49
N GLY A 78 6.73 12.59 -2.10
CA GLY A 78 5.39 12.21 -2.56
C GLY A 78 4.40 12.12 -1.41
N THR A 79 4.79 11.52 -0.28
CA THR A 79 3.93 11.44 0.91
C THR A 79 3.63 12.84 1.44
N ALA A 80 4.64 13.70 1.58
CA ALA A 80 4.47 15.07 2.06
C ALA A 80 3.50 15.87 1.17
N LEU A 81 3.69 15.84 -0.15
CA LEU A 81 2.80 16.52 -1.09
C LEU A 81 1.38 15.98 -1.00
N GLY A 82 1.21 14.65 -0.99
CA GLY A 82 -0.10 14.01 -0.86
C GLY A 82 -0.83 14.41 0.42
N VAL A 83 -0.13 14.41 1.57
CA VAL A 83 -0.70 14.82 2.88
C VAL A 83 -1.09 16.29 2.89
N VAL A 84 -0.26 17.17 2.34
CA VAL A 84 -0.53 18.62 2.28
C VAL A 84 -1.84 18.92 1.54
N PHE A 85 -2.13 18.19 0.46
CA PHE A 85 -3.41 18.34 -0.25
C PHE A 85 -4.54 17.51 0.38
N ALA A 86 -4.21 16.38 1.01
CA ALA A 86 -5.20 15.50 1.61
C ALA A 86 -5.92 16.14 2.79
N VAL A 87 -5.18 16.80 3.68
CA VAL A 87 -5.75 17.37 4.91
C VAL A 87 -6.84 18.39 4.58
N PRO A 88 -6.63 19.43 3.75
CA PRO A 88 -7.69 20.36 3.37
C PRO A 88 -8.92 19.69 2.73
N VAL A 89 -8.71 18.70 1.85
CA VAL A 89 -9.81 18.00 1.17
C VAL A 89 -10.60 17.13 2.15
N ALA A 90 -9.94 16.53 3.15
CA ALA A 90 -10.60 15.75 4.20
C ALA A 90 -11.59 16.60 5.01
N PHE A 91 -11.27 17.88 5.29
CA PHE A 91 -12.20 18.81 5.94
C PHE A 91 -13.46 19.08 5.09
N LEU A 92 -13.36 19.02 3.75
CA LEU A 92 -14.53 19.11 2.86
C LEU A 92 -15.32 17.79 2.79
N GLY A 93 -14.64 16.67 3.01
CA GLY A 93 -15.18 15.31 3.04
C GLY A 93 -16.02 14.96 4.28
N THR A 94 -16.26 15.91 5.20
CA THR A 94 -17.11 15.71 6.38
C THR A 94 -18.28 16.70 6.42
N THR A 95 -19.42 16.25 6.97
CA THR A 95 -20.56 17.14 7.23
C THR A 95 -20.35 18.04 8.44
N VAL A 96 -19.42 17.70 9.34
CA VAL A 96 -19.11 18.47 10.56
C VAL A 96 -18.67 19.90 10.22
N VAL A 97 -17.92 20.06 9.12
CA VAL A 97 -17.34 21.35 8.72
C VAL A 97 -18.14 21.98 7.58
N THR A 98 -18.47 21.21 6.54
CA THR A 98 -19.15 21.73 5.35
C THR A 98 -20.63 22.00 5.61
N GLY A 99 -21.31 21.12 6.37
CA GLY A 99 -22.76 21.17 6.61
C GLY A 99 -23.64 20.89 5.38
N ASN A 100 -23.06 20.58 4.21
CA ASN A 100 -23.79 20.24 2.99
C ASN A 100 -23.49 18.80 2.56
N ARG A 101 -24.50 17.93 2.73
CA ARG A 101 -24.41 16.50 2.38
C ARG A 101 -24.06 16.25 0.91
N VAL A 102 -24.50 17.11 -0.01
CA VAL A 102 -24.24 16.93 -1.45
C VAL A 102 -22.75 17.09 -1.77
N VAL A 103 -22.13 18.15 -1.23
CA VAL A 103 -20.70 18.41 -1.44
C VAL A 103 -19.87 17.31 -0.79
N THR A 104 -20.21 16.94 0.45
CA THR A 104 -19.52 15.85 1.15
C THR A 104 -19.59 14.53 0.38
N SER A 105 -20.76 14.14 -0.11
CA SER A 105 -20.92 12.92 -0.90
C SER A 105 -20.15 12.98 -2.22
N ALA A 106 -20.13 14.13 -2.91
CA ALA A 106 -19.37 14.30 -4.14
C ALA A 106 -17.86 14.16 -3.93
N ILE A 107 -17.33 14.74 -2.84
CA ILE A 107 -15.92 14.62 -2.47
C ILE A 107 -15.58 13.17 -2.10
N ARG A 108 -16.42 12.50 -1.29
CA ARG A 108 -16.20 11.08 -0.93
C ARG A 108 -16.18 10.19 -2.16
N PHE A 109 -17.16 10.36 -3.05
CA PHE A 109 -17.21 9.60 -4.30
C PHE A 109 -15.96 9.81 -5.16
N PHE A 110 -15.44 11.04 -5.24
CA PHE A 110 -14.19 11.32 -5.94
C PHE A 110 -12.98 10.64 -5.28
N LEU A 111 -12.88 10.68 -3.95
CA LEU A 111 -11.82 10.00 -3.21
C LEU A 111 -11.89 8.48 -3.38
N ASP A 112 -13.10 7.91 -3.36
CA ASP A 112 -13.34 6.48 -3.59
C ASP A 112 -12.83 6.05 -4.96
N ILE A 113 -13.11 6.82 -6.02
CA ILE A 113 -12.61 6.55 -7.38
C ILE A 113 -11.07 6.48 -7.40
N ILE A 114 -10.39 7.44 -6.76
CA ILE A 114 -8.93 7.46 -6.73
C ILE A 114 -8.39 6.19 -6.06
N ARG A 115 -9.04 5.71 -4.99
CA ARG A 115 -8.61 4.50 -4.26
C ARG A 115 -8.87 3.21 -5.02
N THR A 116 -9.83 3.18 -5.94
CA THR A 116 -10.09 1.97 -6.76
C THR A 116 -8.99 1.72 -7.78
N ILE A 117 -8.18 2.73 -8.12
CA ILE A 117 -7.09 2.61 -9.10
C ILE A 117 -5.89 1.92 -8.42
N PRO A 118 -5.43 0.75 -8.91
CA PRO A 118 -4.23 0.12 -8.38
C PRO A 118 -2.98 1.00 -8.55
N ASN A 119 -2.07 0.99 -7.59
CA ASN A 119 -0.87 1.85 -7.60
C ASN A 119 -0.02 1.66 -8.85
N LEU A 120 0.11 0.43 -9.34
CA LEU A 120 0.81 0.12 -10.59
C LEU A 120 0.16 0.75 -11.82
N LEU A 121 -1.18 0.76 -11.87
CA LEU A 121 -1.91 1.39 -12.96
C LEU A 121 -1.77 2.91 -12.90
N LEU A 122 -1.90 3.50 -11.70
CA LEU A 122 -1.68 4.93 -11.49
C LEU A 122 -0.27 5.35 -11.90
N ALA A 123 0.72 4.51 -11.60
CA ALA A 123 2.11 4.71 -12.01
C ALA A 123 2.28 4.68 -13.53
N ALA A 124 1.68 3.69 -14.20
CA ALA A 124 1.71 3.61 -15.66
C ALA A 124 1.06 4.84 -16.31
N LEU A 125 -0.06 5.34 -15.77
CA LEU A 125 -0.70 6.58 -16.22
C LEU A 125 0.21 7.79 -16.02
N MET A 126 0.84 7.94 -14.85
CA MET A 126 1.76 9.04 -14.59
C MET A 126 2.99 8.96 -15.51
N VAL A 127 3.51 7.77 -15.81
CA VAL A 127 4.61 7.58 -16.77
C VAL A 127 4.18 8.00 -18.18
N ALA A 128 2.95 7.69 -18.58
CA ALA A 128 2.43 8.12 -19.88
C ALA A 128 2.27 9.65 -19.99
N ILE A 129 1.93 10.32 -18.88
CA ILE A 129 1.69 11.77 -18.84
C ILE A 129 2.99 12.57 -18.68
N VAL A 130 3.83 12.16 -17.74
CA VAL A 130 5.00 12.90 -17.26
C VAL A 130 6.31 12.36 -17.87
N GLY A 131 6.33 11.10 -18.25
CA GLY A 131 7.52 10.38 -18.73
C GLY A 131 8.12 9.44 -17.69
N ILE A 132 9.24 8.81 -18.05
CA ILE A 132 9.98 7.90 -17.17
C ILE A 132 10.88 8.72 -16.24
N GLY A 133 10.89 8.40 -14.96
CA GLY A 133 11.80 9.03 -13.99
C GLY A 133 11.26 9.09 -12.56
N GLU A 134 12.10 9.57 -11.66
CA GLU A 134 11.79 9.67 -10.22
C GLU A 134 10.68 10.69 -9.92
N PHE A 135 10.61 11.77 -10.70
CA PHE A 135 9.55 12.77 -10.58
C PHE A 135 8.16 12.14 -10.81
N THR A 136 8.08 11.18 -11.74
CA THR A 136 6.86 10.41 -11.97
C THR A 136 6.49 9.56 -10.76
N GLY A 137 7.48 8.91 -10.13
CA GLY A 137 7.29 8.22 -8.86
C GLY A 137 6.75 9.12 -7.75
N VAL A 138 7.31 10.33 -7.61
CA VAL A 138 6.81 11.34 -6.66
C VAL A 138 5.33 11.66 -6.91
N MET A 139 4.96 11.94 -8.17
CA MET A 139 3.59 12.29 -8.54
C MET A 139 2.61 11.13 -8.29
N THR A 140 3.00 9.90 -8.66
CA THR A 140 2.20 8.70 -8.38
C THR A 140 1.98 8.54 -6.88
N ILE A 141 3.04 8.63 -6.08
CA ILE A 141 2.97 8.50 -4.62
C ILE A 141 2.12 9.63 -4.02
N ALA A 142 2.22 10.86 -4.53
CA ALA A 142 1.43 11.98 -4.06
C ALA A 142 -0.07 11.77 -4.29
N VAL A 143 -0.47 11.34 -5.49
CA VAL A 143 -1.89 11.08 -5.81
C VAL A 143 -2.44 9.89 -5.00
N PHE A 144 -1.65 8.83 -4.86
CA PHE A 144 -2.03 7.69 -4.03
C PHE A 144 -2.20 8.07 -2.55
N THR A 145 -1.21 8.79 -1.99
CA THR A 145 -1.24 9.29 -0.61
C THR A 145 -2.40 10.24 -0.39
N PHE A 146 -2.68 11.11 -1.36
CA PHE A 146 -3.81 12.02 -1.32
C PHE A 146 -5.12 11.26 -1.11
N GLY A 147 -5.41 10.23 -1.91
CA GLY A 147 -6.62 9.42 -1.77
C GLY A 147 -6.69 8.67 -0.44
N LEU A 148 -5.58 8.03 -0.03
CA LEU A 148 -5.52 7.24 1.20
C LEU A 148 -5.65 8.11 2.46
N VAL A 149 -4.89 9.19 2.57
CA VAL A 149 -4.86 10.05 3.77
C VAL A 149 -6.11 10.89 3.86
N SER A 150 -6.66 11.40 2.75
CA SER A 150 -7.89 12.20 2.80
C SER A 150 -9.02 11.41 3.45
N GLN A 151 -9.09 10.11 3.15
CA GLN A 151 -10.10 9.23 3.71
C GLN A 151 -9.91 8.99 5.19
N LEU A 152 -8.71 8.55 5.59
CA LEU A 152 -8.41 8.31 7.00
C LEU A 152 -8.63 9.56 7.86
N VAL A 153 -8.30 10.74 7.33
CA VAL A 153 -8.49 12.00 8.04
C VAL A 153 -9.97 12.37 8.14
N TYR A 154 -10.79 12.24 7.09
CA TYR A 154 -12.22 12.56 7.23
C TYR A 154 -12.93 11.56 8.15
N GLU A 155 -12.57 10.27 8.11
CA GLU A 155 -13.11 9.25 9.02
C GLU A 155 -12.73 9.56 10.47
N ALA A 156 -11.50 10.00 10.71
CA ALA A 156 -11.06 10.47 12.02
C ALA A 156 -11.85 11.70 12.48
N ILE A 157 -12.12 12.66 11.59
CA ILE A 157 -12.94 13.84 11.91
C ILE A 157 -14.37 13.45 12.29
N GLU A 158 -14.96 12.44 11.66
CA GLU A 158 -16.31 11.96 12.02
C GLU A 158 -16.36 11.20 13.34
N ALA A 159 -15.21 10.76 13.86
CA ALA A 159 -15.10 10.00 15.10
C ALA A 159 -14.77 10.84 16.34
N ILE A 160 -14.59 12.16 16.19
CA ILE A 160 -14.23 13.06 17.31
C ILE A 160 -15.43 13.37 18.21
N ASP A 161 -15.14 13.92 19.40
CA ASP A 161 -16.17 14.42 20.31
C ASP A 161 -16.78 15.73 19.76
N GLU A 162 -18.11 15.77 19.68
CA GLU A 162 -18.87 16.94 19.23
C GLU A 162 -18.93 18.04 20.30
N GLY A 163 -18.63 17.76 21.57
CA GLY A 163 -18.68 18.74 22.66
C GLY A 163 -17.88 20.03 22.40
N PRO A 164 -16.58 19.96 22.04
CA PRO A 164 -15.79 21.14 21.67
C PRO A 164 -16.30 21.90 20.43
N ILE A 165 -17.03 21.22 19.54
CA ILE A 165 -17.64 21.83 18.35
C ILE A 165 -18.88 22.62 18.76
N GLU A 166 -19.79 22.02 19.52
CA GLU A 166 -21.00 22.66 20.03
C GLU A 166 -20.69 23.89 20.90
N ALA A 167 -19.65 23.78 21.74
CA ALA A 167 -19.17 24.87 22.56
C ALA A 167 -18.71 26.06 21.70
N ALA A 168 -17.90 25.82 20.67
CA ALA A 168 -17.42 26.87 19.77
C ALA A 168 -18.57 27.54 18.98
N VAL A 169 -19.52 26.74 18.48
CA VAL A 169 -20.70 27.26 17.78
C VAL A 169 -21.56 28.12 18.70
N SER A 170 -21.67 27.76 19.98
CA SER A 170 -22.44 28.52 20.99
C SER A 170 -21.88 29.92 21.26
N VAL A 171 -20.57 30.14 21.05
CA VAL A 171 -19.93 31.46 21.17
C VAL A 171 -19.91 32.22 19.83
N GLY A 172 -20.57 31.71 18.79
CA GLY A 172 -20.69 32.34 17.47
C GLY A 172 -19.51 32.07 16.53
N ALA A 173 -18.74 31.01 16.75
CA ALA A 173 -17.64 30.65 15.86
C ALA A 173 -18.14 30.28 14.45
N ASN A 174 -17.43 30.76 13.42
CA ASN A 174 -17.71 30.37 12.03
C ASN A 174 -17.15 28.96 11.72
N LYS A 175 -17.55 28.37 10.57
CA LYS A 175 -17.13 27.01 10.18
C LYS A 175 -15.62 26.82 10.08
N VAL A 176 -14.89 27.84 9.64
CA VAL A 176 -13.42 27.78 9.53
C VAL A 176 -12.80 27.80 10.93
N GLN A 177 -13.33 28.61 11.84
CA GLN A 177 -12.89 28.65 13.23
C GLN A 177 -13.16 27.31 13.92
N VAL A 178 -14.33 26.70 13.73
CA VAL A 178 -14.63 25.36 14.24
C VAL A 178 -13.63 24.33 13.70
N ALA A 179 -13.32 24.36 12.40
CA ALA A 179 -12.36 23.44 11.79
C ALA A 179 -10.95 23.57 12.39
N PHE A 180 -10.44 24.79 12.54
CA PHE A 180 -9.08 25.01 13.04
C PHE A 180 -8.94 24.91 14.56
N TRP A 181 -9.98 25.30 15.32
CA TRP A 181 -9.88 25.43 16.78
C TRP A 181 -10.57 24.30 17.55
N SER A 182 -11.59 23.66 16.99
CA SER A 182 -12.28 22.53 17.65
C SER A 182 -11.87 21.20 17.05
N VAL A 183 -11.78 21.10 15.72
CA VAL A 183 -11.53 19.82 15.03
C VAL A 183 -10.04 19.51 14.91
N ALA A 184 -9.25 20.42 14.32
CA ALA A 184 -7.84 20.17 14.03
C ALA A 184 -7.05 19.68 15.27
N PRO A 185 -7.16 20.31 16.46
CA PRO A 185 -6.39 19.87 17.63
C PRO A 185 -6.69 18.44 18.06
N GLN A 186 -7.92 17.95 17.87
CA GLN A 186 -8.33 16.59 18.24
C GLN A 186 -7.73 15.53 17.32
N ILE A 187 -7.49 15.86 16.05
CA ILE A 187 -7.02 14.92 15.02
C ILE A 187 -5.52 15.01 14.72
N MET A 188 -4.80 16.03 15.21
CA MET A 188 -3.39 16.26 14.86
C MET A 188 -2.50 15.02 15.08
N SER A 189 -2.68 14.32 16.20
CA SER A 189 -1.91 13.09 16.48
C SER A 189 -2.25 11.96 15.49
N GLN A 190 -3.53 11.82 15.12
CA GLN A 190 -3.96 10.83 14.13
C GLN A 190 -3.41 11.17 12.73
N VAL A 191 -3.45 12.44 12.31
CA VAL A 191 -2.89 12.89 11.01
C VAL A 191 -1.40 12.56 10.91
N ALA A 192 -0.65 12.80 11.99
CA ALA A 192 0.77 12.42 12.04
C ALA A 192 0.93 10.89 11.91
N GLY A 193 0.13 10.11 12.64
CA GLY A 193 0.11 8.64 12.53
C GLY A 193 -0.19 8.15 11.10
N TYR A 194 -1.17 8.73 10.43
CA TYR A 194 -1.51 8.41 9.04
C TYR A 194 -0.41 8.81 8.06
N THR A 195 0.31 9.90 8.32
CA THR A 195 1.45 10.33 7.50
C THR A 195 2.59 9.30 7.56
N PHE A 196 2.96 8.83 8.75
CA PHE A 196 3.99 7.80 8.90
C PHE A 196 3.56 6.44 8.35
N TYR A 197 2.30 6.08 8.53
CA TYR A 197 1.73 4.88 7.90
C TYR A 197 1.78 4.97 6.37
N ALA A 198 1.36 6.10 5.79
CA ALA A 198 1.43 6.32 4.36
C ALA A 198 2.88 6.25 3.86
N LEU A 199 3.83 6.84 4.59
CA LEU A 199 5.26 6.78 4.25
C LEU A 199 5.76 5.33 4.18
N GLU A 200 5.46 4.49 5.17
CA GLU A 200 5.85 3.07 5.18
C GLU A 200 5.27 2.32 3.97
N VAL A 201 3.97 2.49 3.72
CA VAL A 201 3.29 1.90 2.57
C VAL A 201 3.92 2.36 1.26
N ASN A 202 4.25 3.65 1.15
CA ASN A 202 4.85 4.24 -0.05
C ASN A 202 6.28 3.77 -0.29
N VAL A 203 7.10 3.62 0.75
CA VAL A 203 8.45 3.04 0.62
C VAL A 203 8.35 1.60 0.10
N ARG A 204 7.39 0.81 0.56
CA ARG A 204 7.17 -0.54 0.04
C ARG A 204 6.66 -0.54 -1.40
N ALA A 205 5.65 0.27 -1.69
CA ALA A 205 5.02 0.35 -3.01
C ALA A 205 6.03 0.82 -4.08
N SER A 206 6.92 1.76 -3.72
CA SER A 206 7.91 2.36 -4.61
C SER A 206 8.85 1.37 -5.30
N ALA A 207 9.19 0.25 -4.65
CA ALA A 207 9.98 -0.82 -5.25
C ALA A 207 9.26 -1.47 -6.44
N VAL A 208 7.93 -1.55 -6.36
CA VAL A 208 7.06 -2.11 -7.41
C VAL A 208 6.78 -1.06 -8.50
N LEU A 209 6.68 0.22 -8.14
CA LEU A 209 6.51 1.32 -9.11
C LEU A 209 7.68 1.42 -10.11
N GLY A 210 8.90 1.06 -9.70
CA GLY A 210 10.05 1.06 -10.60
C GLY A 210 9.91 0.12 -11.81
N TYR A 211 9.06 -0.91 -11.74
CA TYR A 211 8.80 -1.81 -12.88
C TYR A 211 8.15 -1.09 -14.06
N VAL A 212 7.33 -0.08 -13.80
CA VAL A 212 6.65 0.68 -14.87
C VAL A 212 7.46 1.91 -15.30
N GLY A 213 8.66 2.12 -14.75
CA GLY A 213 9.51 3.27 -15.09
C GLY A 213 9.37 4.48 -14.16
N ALA A 214 8.75 4.33 -12.99
CA ALA A 214 8.56 5.43 -12.03
C ALA A 214 9.83 5.78 -11.20
N GLY A 215 10.99 5.20 -11.53
CA GLY A 215 12.25 5.51 -10.86
C GLY A 215 12.64 4.57 -9.71
N GLY A 216 13.78 4.89 -9.09
CA GLY A 216 14.27 4.23 -7.87
C GLY A 216 14.82 2.82 -8.05
N ILE A 217 14.96 2.10 -6.93
CA ILE A 217 15.52 0.75 -6.86
C ILE A 217 14.77 -0.27 -7.71
N GLY A 218 13.47 -0.07 -7.93
CA GLY A 218 12.62 -0.98 -8.69
C GLY A 218 13.05 -1.15 -10.16
N ILE A 219 13.66 -0.12 -10.76
CA ILE A 219 14.22 -0.22 -12.12
C ILE A 219 15.38 -1.22 -12.15
N ILE A 220 16.26 -1.15 -11.16
CA ILE A 220 17.43 -2.04 -11.07
C ILE A 220 17.01 -3.46 -10.74
N LEU A 221 16.01 -3.62 -9.88
CA LEU A 221 15.39 -4.91 -9.58
C LEU A 221 14.83 -5.55 -10.87
N ASN A 222 14.01 -4.80 -11.61
CA ASN A 222 13.42 -5.27 -12.86
C ASN A 222 14.49 -5.61 -13.91
N SER A 223 15.50 -4.76 -14.06
CA SER A 223 16.62 -5.02 -14.98
C SER A 223 17.43 -6.26 -14.60
N SER A 224 17.71 -6.46 -13.30
CA SER A 224 18.44 -7.62 -12.80
C SER A 224 17.65 -8.93 -13.00
N LEU A 225 16.33 -8.89 -12.81
CA LEU A 225 15.44 -10.00 -13.12
C LEU A 225 15.38 -10.31 -14.61
N ALA A 226 15.26 -9.29 -15.46
CA ALA A 226 15.24 -9.44 -16.91
C ALA A 226 16.54 -10.07 -17.45
N LEU A 227 17.67 -9.80 -16.78
CA LEU A 227 18.98 -10.37 -17.10
C LEU A 227 19.27 -11.70 -16.38
N LEU A 228 18.31 -12.23 -15.60
CA LEU A 228 18.44 -13.46 -14.81
C LEU A 228 19.63 -13.45 -13.83
N GLN A 229 20.01 -12.27 -13.34
CA GLN A 229 21.11 -12.04 -12.39
C GLN A 229 20.62 -12.25 -10.95
N TYR A 230 20.31 -13.50 -10.60
CA TYR A 230 19.68 -13.86 -9.32
C TYR A 230 20.53 -13.54 -8.08
N ASP A 231 21.85 -13.52 -8.22
CA ASP A 231 22.82 -13.05 -7.24
C ASP A 231 22.65 -11.56 -6.90
N ARG A 232 22.30 -10.74 -7.90
CA ARG A 232 22.00 -9.31 -7.71
C ARG A 232 20.58 -9.08 -7.21
N VAL A 233 19.62 -9.85 -7.70
CA VAL A 233 18.22 -9.77 -7.24
C VAL A 233 18.13 -10.06 -5.75
N SER A 234 18.81 -11.09 -5.26
CA SER A 234 18.81 -11.45 -3.84
C SER A 234 19.35 -10.35 -2.93
N ILE A 235 20.47 -9.71 -3.29
CA ILE A 235 21.01 -8.59 -2.51
C ILE A 235 20.11 -7.35 -2.58
N ILE A 236 19.46 -7.07 -3.73
CA ILE A 236 18.48 -5.97 -3.84
C ILE A 236 17.29 -6.21 -2.91
N ILE A 237 16.72 -7.42 -2.91
CA ILE A 237 15.60 -7.78 -2.03
C ILE A 237 16.00 -7.67 -0.56
N LEU A 238 17.19 -8.16 -0.19
CA LEU A 238 17.70 -8.07 1.17
C LEU A 238 17.87 -6.61 1.60
N LEU A 239 18.43 -5.77 0.73
CA LEU A 239 18.58 -4.34 0.99
C LEU A 239 17.23 -3.63 1.17
N ILE A 240 16.26 -3.90 0.29
CA ILE A 240 14.89 -3.36 0.42
C ILE A 240 14.28 -3.81 1.75
N LEU A 241 14.41 -5.08 2.13
CA LEU A 241 13.90 -5.60 3.39
C LEU A 241 14.50 -4.87 4.60
N VAL A 242 15.83 -4.68 4.63
CA VAL A 242 16.51 -3.98 5.72
C VAL A 242 16.03 -2.53 5.80
N VAL A 243 15.93 -1.83 4.67
CA VAL A 243 15.49 -0.43 4.64
C VAL A 243 14.03 -0.28 5.04
N VAL A 244 13.13 -1.13 4.51
CA VAL A 244 11.71 -1.11 4.88
C VAL A 244 11.54 -1.39 6.38
N ALA A 245 12.24 -2.39 6.92
CA ALA A 245 12.19 -2.70 8.35
C ALA A 245 12.73 -1.54 9.22
N ALA A 246 13.77 -0.85 8.76
CA ALA A 246 14.29 0.33 9.45
C ALA A 246 13.29 1.50 9.44
N VAL A 247 12.65 1.75 8.30
CA VAL A 247 11.61 2.80 8.16
C VAL A 247 10.39 2.47 9.02
N ASP A 248 9.92 1.23 9.02
CA ASP A 248 8.81 0.78 9.85
C ASP A 248 9.13 0.94 11.35
N GLY A 249 10.31 0.49 11.79
CA GLY A 249 10.76 0.67 13.17
C GLY A 249 10.87 2.13 13.61
N LEU A 250 11.33 3.02 12.72
CA LEU A 250 11.38 4.47 12.98
C LEU A 250 9.98 5.08 13.07
N SER A 251 9.10 4.76 12.13
CA SER A 251 7.71 5.22 12.10
C SER A 251 6.95 4.80 13.35
N GLU A 252 7.12 3.55 13.79
CA GLU A 252 6.50 3.02 15.01
C GLU A 252 7.03 3.71 16.27
N ALA A 253 8.34 3.94 16.36
CA ALA A 253 8.94 4.63 17.49
C ALA A 253 8.45 6.08 17.62
N ILE A 254 8.25 6.78 16.50
CA ILE A 254 7.70 8.14 16.50
C ILE A 254 6.22 8.12 16.90
N ARG A 255 5.44 7.20 16.33
CA ARG A 255 4.00 7.08 16.63
C ARG A 255 3.74 6.83 18.12
N ARG A 256 4.56 6.00 18.78
CA ARG A 256 4.47 5.74 20.22
C ARG A 256 4.75 6.96 21.11
N ARG A 257 5.45 7.98 20.61
CA ARG A 257 5.69 9.22 21.36
C ARG A 257 4.59 10.27 21.19
N LEU A 258 3.75 10.10 20.16
CA LEU A 258 2.64 11.01 19.83
C LEU A 258 1.30 10.55 20.43
N ALA A 259 1.21 9.28 20.83
CA ALA A 259 0.10 8.71 21.59
C ALA A 259 0.33 8.90 23.10
#